data_AF-A0AB38DP48-F1
#
_entry.id   AF-A0AB38DP48-F1
#
_cell.length_a   1.000
_cell.length_b   1.000
_cell.length_c   1.000
_cell.angle_alpha   90.00
_cell.angle_beta   90.00
_cell.angle_gamma   90.00
#
_symmetry.space_group_name_H-M   'P 1'
#
loop_
_entity.id
_entity.type
_entity.pdbx_description
1 polymer ?
#
loop_
_entity_poly.entity_id
_entity_poly.type
_entity_poly.pdbx_seq_one_letter_code
_entity_poly.pdbx_strand_id
1 'polypeptide(L)'
;MSYIEYASEHDPLNNRRLARSRFAAYCLPSALVALLLHWFIPWFLGVFNSVGSTQTHLGKAGVAFAFFTGCLIYHQNKQLDKRCNDAGRGWSIGRMVYLSGIVVAVAAAFIPFLMPFVLLVMSAQFVYGLVLPADSQPNLSGYPNKPADMLVLLAAGGALWAYAFILLWLLR
;
A
#
# COMPACT_ATOMS: atom_id res chain seq x y z
N MET A 1 5.06 -13.15 28.69
CA MET A 1 4.56 -12.91 27.32
C MET A 1 4.01 -14.24 26.84
N SER A 2 2.70 -14.45 26.96
CA SER A 2 2.05 -15.74 26.64
C SER A 2 2.01 -15.94 25.14
N TYR A 3 2.65 -17.01 24.65
CA TYR A 3 2.57 -17.42 23.26
C TYR A 3 1.17 -17.99 23.03
N ILE A 4 0.35 -17.31 22.24
CA ILE A 4 -0.96 -17.83 21.84
C ILE A 4 -0.69 -18.85 20.74
N GLU A 5 -0.75 -20.13 21.10
CA GLU A 5 -0.74 -21.22 20.13
C GLU A 5 -2.11 -21.23 19.43
N TYR A 6 -2.12 -20.89 18.15
CA TYR A 6 -3.34 -20.86 17.37
C TYR A 6 -3.74 -22.30 17.01
N ALA A 7 -4.96 -22.70 17.40
CA ALA A 7 -5.55 -23.96 16.96
C ALA A 7 -5.44 -24.08 15.44
N SER A 8 -4.97 -25.23 14.96
CA SER A 8 -4.70 -25.53 13.55
C SER A 8 -5.97 -25.69 12.69
N GLU A 9 -7.13 -25.35 13.24
CA GLU A 9 -8.43 -25.49 12.57
C GLU A 9 -8.66 -24.28 11.66
N HIS A 10 -8.74 -24.54 10.36
CA HIS A 10 -8.90 -23.49 9.36
C HIS A 10 -10.33 -22.97 9.38
N ASP A 11 -10.57 -21.84 10.06
CA ASP A 11 -11.86 -21.15 10.03
C ASP A 11 -11.93 -20.22 8.79
N PRO A 12 -12.77 -20.55 7.78
CA PRO A 12 -12.90 -19.78 6.54
C PRO A 12 -13.49 -18.38 6.75
N LEU A 13 -14.18 -18.15 7.87
CA LEU A 13 -14.75 -16.87 8.28
C LEU A 13 -13.78 -16.07 9.17
N ASN A 14 -12.59 -16.61 9.46
CA ASN A 14 -11.62 -15.95 10.29
C ASN A 14 -11.10 -14.68 9.61
N ASN A 15 -11.70 -13.56 10.01
CA ASN A 15 -11.43 -12.24 9.45
C ASN A 15 -10.03 -11.70 9.80
N ARG A 16 -9.22 -12.50 10.53
CA ARG A 16 -7.87 -12.17 11.00
C ARG A 16 -6.75 -12.62 10.05
N ARG A 17 -7.04 -13.55 9.12
CA ARG A 17 -6.11 -14.03 8.08
C ARG A 17 -6.62 -13.65 6.69
N LEU A 18 -5.71 -13.49 5.75
CA LEU A 18 -6.06 -13.12 4.38
C LEU A 18 -5.16 -13.87 3.42
N ALA A 19 -5.71 -14.46 2.36
CA ALA A 19 -4.93 -15.15 1.34
C ALA A 19 -4.32 -14.18 0.31
N ARG A 20 -3.18 -14.58 -0.26
CA ARG A 20 -2.76 -14.39 -1.66
C ARG A 20 -3.49 -13.34 -2.49
N SER A 21 -4.32 -13.95 -3.34
CA SER A 21 -5.24 -13.37 -4.29
C SER A 21 -6.25 -12.41 -3.66
N ARG A 22 -6.73 -12.70 -2.44
CA ARG A 22 -7.69 -11.82 -1.74
C ARG A 22 -7.03 -10.49 -1.36
N PHE A 23 -5.81 -10.53 -0.83
CA PHE A 23 -5.03 -9.31 -0.59
C PHE A 23 -4.79 -8.54 -1.87
N ALA A 24 -4.35 -9.22 -2.94
CA ALA A 24 -4.17 -8.57 -4.23
C ALA A 24 -5.46 -7.88 -4.68
N ALA A 25 -6.60 -8.57 -4.64
CA ALA A 25 -7.91 -8.02 -5.01
C ALA A 25 -8.36 -6.84 -4.14
N TYR A 26 -8.06 -6.84 -2.84
CA TYR A 26 -8.42 -5.73 -1.95
C TYR A 26 -7.49 -4.52 -2.11
N CYS A 27 -6.21 -4.74 -2.42
CA CYS A 27 -5.21 -3.67 -2.51
C CYS A 27 -4.99 -3.13 -3.93
N LEU A 28 -5.37 -3.86 -4.98
CA LEU A 28 -5.27 -3.42 -6.37
C LEU A 28 -6.14 -2.18 -6.67
N PRO A 29 -7.38 -2.06 -6.16
CA PRO A 29 -8.16 -0.82 -6.26
C PRO A 29 -7.46 0.37 -5.61
N SER A 30 -6.88 0.20 -4.43
CA SER A 30 -6.12 1.28 -3.76
C SER A 30 -4.86 1.68 -4.52
N ALA A 31 -4.19 0.74 -5.19
CA ALA A 31 -3.05 1.04 -6.06
C ALA A 31 -3.49 1.82 -7.31
N LEU A 32 -4.60 1.43 -7.95
CA LEU A 32 -5.18 2.14 -9.09
C LEU A 32 -5.63 3.56 -8.71
N VAL A 33 -6.29 3.73 -7.55
CA VAL A 33 -6.70 5.04 -7.05
C VAL A 33 -5.49 5.93 -6.75
N ALA A 34 -4.43 5.37 -6.18
CA ALA A 34 -3.19 6.11 -5.95
C ALA A 34 -2.50 6.50 -7.28
N LEU A 35 -2.62 5.67 -8.32
CA LEU A 35 -2.13 5.96 -9.67
C LEU A 35 -2.97 7.04 -10.37
N LEU A 36 -4.29 7.06 -10.15
CA LEU A 36 -5.16 8.16 -10.58
C LEU A 36 -4.84 9.47 -9.84
N LEU A 37 -4.51 9.39 -8.54
CA LEU A 37 -4.03 10.54 -7.77
C LEU A 37 -2.70 11.09 -8.30
N HIS A 38 -1.87 10.28 -8.99
CA HIS A 38 -0.65 10.75 -9.63
C HIS A 38 -0.95 11.73 -10.78
N TRP A 39 -2.05 11.56 -11.51
CA TRP A 39 -2.49 12.51 -12.54
C TRP A 39 -2.93 13.86 -11.96
N PHE A 40 -3.19 13.91 -10.66
CA PHE A 40 -3.51 15.14 -9.94
C PHE A 40 -2.26 16.00 -9.68
N ILE A 41 -1.06 15.41 -9.73
CA ILE A 41 0.20 16.07 -9.36
C ILE A 41 0.55 17.25 -10.29
N PRO A 42 0.51 17.13 -11.64
CA PRO A 42 0.84 18.26 -12.51
C PRO A 42 -0.13 19.43 -12.37
N TRP A 43 -1.43 19.13 -12.20
CA TRP A 43 -2.44 20.15 -11.93
C TRP A 43 -2.16 20.86 -10.59
N PHE A 44 -1.90 20.08 -9.54
CA PHE A 44 -1.62 20.63 -8.21
C PHE A 44 -0.33 21.47 -8.19
N LEU A 45 0.73 21.03 -8.86
CA LEU A 45 1.97 21.79 -9.04
C LEU A 45 1.74 23.08 -9.83
N GLY A 46 0.93 23.02 -10.90
CA GLY A 46 0.55 24.20 -11.68
C GLY A 46 -0.21 25.25 -10.86
N VAL A 47 -1.14 24.82 -10.00
CA VAL A 47 -1.85 25.71 -9.07
C VAL A 47 -0.90 26.27 -8.00
N PHE A 48 0.01 25.44 -7.46
CA PHE A 48 0.98 25.87 -6.44
C PHE A 48 1.95 26.93 -6.98
N ASN A 49 2.46 26.73 -8.21
CA ASN A 49 3.40 27.64 -8.87
C ASN A 49 2.74 28.94 -9.35
N SER A 50 1.47 28.91 -9.73
CA SER A 50 0.76 30.09 -10.25
C SER A 50 0.18 30.99 -9.16
N VAL A 51 -0.17 30.44 -8.00
CA VAL A 51 -0.93 31.18 -6.97
C VAL A 51 -0.06 31.64 -5.80
N GLY A 52 1.14 31.07 -5.64
CA GLY A 52 1.96 31.28 -4.44
C GLY A 52 1.33 30.61 -3.21
N SER A 53 2.19 30.11 -2.31
CA SER A 53 1.83 29.21 -1.18
C SER A 53 0.78 29.74 -0.19
N THR A 54 0.34 31.00 -0.28
CA THR A 54 -0.40 31.71 0.78
C THR A 54 -1.93 31.70 0.65
N GLN A 55 -2.51 31.12 -0.40
CA GLN A 55 -3.98 31.02 -0.49
C GLN A 55 -4.56 29.81 0.26
N THR A 56 -5.62 30.06 1.04
CA THR A 56 -6.38 29.07 1.82
C THR A 56 -6.92 27.88 1.00
N HIS A 57 -7.07 28.03 -0.32
CA HIS A 57 -7.55 26.96 -1.21
C HIS A 57 -6.51 25.85 -1.42
N LEU A 58 -5.21 26.19 -1.45
CA LEU A 58 -4.11 25.22 -1.55
C LEU A 58 -4.01 24.39 -0.26
N GLY A 59 -4.19 25.01 0.90
CA GLY A 59 -4.25 24.31 2.18
C GLY A 59 -5.38 23.29 2.26
N LYS A 60 -6.58 23.62 1.74
CA LYS A 60 -7.72 22.69 1.72
C LYS A 60 -7.47 21.48 0.81
N ALA A 61 -6.87 21.70 -0.36
CA ALA A 61 -6.57 20.61 -1.30
C ALA A 61 -5.45 19.69 -0.77
N GLY A 62 -4.40 20.24 -0.17
CA GLY A 62 -3.35 19.45 0.49
C GLY A 62 -3.88 18.61 1.65
N VAL A 63 -4.76 19.18 2.50
CA VAL A 63 -5.42 18.45 3.59
C VAL A 63 -6.32 17.33 3.06
N ALA A 64 -7.10 17.58 2.01
CA ALA A 64 -7.92 16.55 1.37
C ALA A 64 -7.05 15.41 0.83
N PHE A 65 -5.95 15.74 0.15
CA PHE A 65 -5.00 14.74 -0.35
C PHE A 65 -4.44 13.86 0.77
N ALA A 66 -3.92 14.47 1.85
CA ALA A 66 -3.38 13.73 3.00
C ALA A 66 -4.45 12.85 3.67
N PHE A 67 -5.69 13.34 3.77
CA PHE A 67 -6.79 12.57 4.33
C PHE A 67 -7.12 11.34 3.47
N PHE A 68 -7.33 11.52 2.16
CA PHE A 68 -7.67 10.40 1.27
C PHE A 68 -6.54 9.38 1.16
N THR A 69 -5.29 9.85 1.00
CA THR A 69 -4.13 8.96 0.93
C THR A 69 -3.87 8.25 2.25
N GLY A 70 -4.00 8.94 3.38
CA GLY A 70 -3.91 8.34 4.71
C GLY A 70 -4.95 7.24 4.92
N CYS A 71 -6.20 7.46 4.50
CA CYS A 71 -7.24 6.45 4.51
C CYS A 71 -6.87 5.23 3.65
N LEU A 72 -6.35 5.44 2.44
CA LEU A 72 -5.92 4.35 1.56
C LEU A 72 -4.75 3.55 2.16
N ILE A 73 -3.74 4.21 2.70
CA ILE A 73 -2.60 3.60 3.39
C ILE A 73 -3.08 2.79 4.59
N TYR A 74 -3.99 3.34 5.38
CA TYR A 74 -4.59 2.64 6.51
C TYR A 74 -5.37 1.38 6.07
N HIS A 75 -6.18 1.49 5.03
CA HIS A 75 -6.92 0.36 4.49
C HIS A 75 -5.99 -0.73 3.93
N GLN A 76 -4.95 -0.36 3.19
CA GLN A 76 -3.93 -1.29 2.71
C GLN A 76 -3.21 -1.96 3.88
N ASN A 77 -2.78 -1.19 4.89
CA ASN A 77 -2.09 -1.73 6.05
C ASN A 77 -2.97 -2.72 6.83
N LYS A 78 -4.28 -2.44 6.98
CA LYS A 78 -5.20 -3.39 7.61
C LYS A 78 -5.28 -4.73 6.87
N GLN A 79 -5.20 -4.73 5.55
CA GLN A 79 -5.13 -5.97 4.78
C GLN A 79 -3.75 -6.63 4.89
N LEU A 80 -2.68 -5.83 4.93
CA LEU A 80 -1.31 -6.31 5.11
C LEU A 80 -1.12 -6.99 6.47
N ASP A 81 -1.69 -6.46 7.56
CA ASP A 81 -1.64 -7.08 8.88
C ASP A 81 -2.28 -8.47 8.88
N LYS A 82 -3.39 -8.64 8.16
CA LYS A 82 -4.00 -9.97 7.97
C LYS A 82 -3.10 -10.90 7.15
N ARG A 83 -2.27 -10.37 6.25
CA ARG A 83 -1.27 -11.15 5.51
C ARG A 83 -0.05 -11.49 6.33
N CYS A 84 0.41 -10.60 7.19
CA CYS A 84 1.45 -10.89 8.17
C CYS A 84 0.99 -11.99 9.14
N ASN A 85 -0.27 -11.94 9.58
CA ASN A 85 -0.90 -12.99 10.38
C ASN A 85 -0.99 -14.33 9.63
N ASP A 86 -1.36 -14.31 8.36
CA ASP A 86 -1.37 -15.49 7.50
C ASP A 86 0.04 -16.06 7.33
N ALA A 87 1.05 -15.22 7.09
CA ALA A 87 2.43 -15.62 6.90
C ALA A 87 3.18 -15.98 8.20
N GLY A 88 2.60 -15.71 9.37
CA GLY A 88 3.25 -15.85 10.67
C GLY A 88 4.48 -14.95 10.89
N ARG A 89 4.72 -13.95 10.02
CA ARG A 89 5.87 -13.03 10.08
C ARG A 89 5.60 -11.71 9.36
N GLY A 90 6.43 -10.71 9.64
CA GLY A 90 6.52 -9.49 8.83
C GLY A 90 5.91 -8.22 9.43
N TRP A 91 5.30 -8.30 10.62
CA TRP A 91 4.63 -7.15 11.27
C TRP A 91 5.55 -5.94 11.50
N SER A 92 6.81 -6.16 11.88
CA SER A 92 7.74 -5.05 12.13
C SER A 92 7.99 -4.21 10.87
N ILE A 93 8.22 -4.87 9.73
CA ILE A 93 8.43 -4.19 8.45
C ILE A 93 7.13 -3.55 7.98
N GLY A 94 5.99 -4.28 8.06
CA GLY A 94 4.68 -3.72 7.73
C GLY A 94 4.38 -2.43 8.49
N ARG A 95 4.65 -2.44 9.81
CA ARG A 95 4.48 -1.25 10.67
C ARG A 95 5.40 -0.09 10.29
N MET A 96 6.67 -0.37 9.95
CA MET A 96 7.60 0.67 9.50
C MET A 96 7.11 1.33 8.20
N VAL A 97 6.68 0.53 7.23
CA VAL A 97 6.18 1.03 5.93
C VAL A 97 4.85 1.78 6.10
N TYR A 98 4.00 1.36 7.03
CA TYR A 98 2.79 2.10 7.39
C TYR A 98 3.09 3.48 7.97
N LEU A 99 3.95 3.54 8.99
CA LEU A 99 4.31 4.79 9.64
C LEU A 99 5.00 5.76 8.66
N SER A 100 5.93 5.27 7.85
CA SER A 100 6.55 6.11 6.83
C SER A 100 5.53 6.62 5.81
N GLY A 101 4.57 5.79 5.41
CA GLY A 101 3.49 6.20 4.50
C GLY A 101 2.64 7.33 5.04
N ILE A 102 2.22 7.25 6.30
CA ILE A 102 1.43 8.31 6.96
C ILE A 102 2.25 9.60 7.05
N VAL A 103 3.52 9.52 7.44
CA VAL A 103 4.42 10.68 7.52
C VAL A 103 4.57 11.35 6.16
N VAL A 104 4.81 10.57 5.11
CA VAL A 104 4.96 11.09 3.73
C VAL A 104 3.65 11.68 3.22
N ALA A 105 2.49 11.06 3.51
CA ALA A 105 1.18 11.59 3.13
C ALA A 105 0.89 12.96 3.77
N VAL A 106 1.19 13.12 5.05
CA VAL A 106 1.04 14.41 5.76
C VAL A 106 2.02 15.44 5.20
N ALA A 107 3.30 15.07 5.00
CA ALA A 107 4.29 15.99 4.44
C ALA A 107 3.94 16.42 3.02
N ALA A 108 3.35 15.52 2.21
CA ALA A 108 2.88 15.80 0.86
C ALA A 108 1.70 16.81 0.79
N ALA A 109 0.99 17.04 1.90
CA ALA A 109 -0.01 18.11 1.97
C ALA A 109 0.62 19.51 1.83
N PHE A 110 1.87 19.66 2.30
CA PHE A 110 2.60 20.93 2.34
C PHE A 110 3.67 21.01 1.25
N ILE A 111 4.22 19.85 0.85
CA ILE A 111 5.29 19.74 -0.13
C ILE A 111 4.78 18.87 -1.28
N PRO A 112 4.21 19.45 -2.35
CA PRO A 112 3.67 18.74 -3.51
C PRO A 112 4.63 17.69 -4.10
N PHE A 113 5.93 17.97 -4.05
CA PHE A 113 6.99 17.08 -4.53
C PHE A 113 7.06 15.73 -3.81
N LEU A 114 6.46 15.61 -2.62
CA LEU A 114 6.38 14.36 -1.87
C LEU A 114 5.19 13.48 -2.27
N MET A 115 4.21 13.98 -3.02
CA MET A 115 3.06 13.22 -3.48
C MET A 115 3.41 11.90 -4.21
N PRO A 116 4.40 11.83 -5.10
CA PRO A 116 4.70 10.58 -5.78
C PRO A 116 5.45 9.58 -4.88
N PHE A 117 6.08 10.04 -3.79
CA PHE A 117 6.63 9.15 -2.76
C PHE A 117 5.52 8.44 -1.95
N VAL A 118 4.32 9.03 -1.84
CA VAL A 118 3.15 8.37 -1.25
C VAL A 118 2.80 7.11 -2.04
N LEU A 119 2.77 7.22 -3.37
CA LEU A 119 2.50 6.10 -4.27
C LEU A 119 3.63 5.04 -4.24
N LEU A 120 4.89 5.47 -4.07
CA LEU A 120 6.01 4.55 -3.83
C LEU A 120 5.81 3.73 -2.54
N VAL A 121 5.41 4.37 -1.44
CA VAL A 121 5.17 3.64 -0.18
C VAL A 121 4.00 2.67 -0.31
N MET A 122 2.89 3.09 -0.93
CA MET A 122 1.72 2.23 -1.16
C MET A 122 2.05 1.02 -2.05
N SER A 123 2.85 1.22 -3.10
CA SER A 123 3.31 0.12 -3.95
C SER A 123 4.28 -0.81 -3.21
N ALA A 124 5.13 -0.29 -2.34
CA ALA A 124 5.97 -1.09 -1.45
C ALA A 124 5.13 -1.96 -0.50
N GLN A 125 4.07 -1.43 0.12
CA GLN A 125 3.15 -2.22 0.96
C GLN A 125 2.51 -3.36 0.17
N PHE A 126 2.06 -3.07 -1.05
CA PHE A 126 1.45 -4.05 -1.92
C PHE A 126 2.42 -5.19 -2.27
N VAL A 127 3.61 -4.86 -2.75
CA VAL A 127 4.60 -5.88 -3.13
C VAL A 127 5.09 -6.64 -1.91
N TYR A 128 5.27 -5.98 -0.77
CA TYR A 128 5.62 -6.67 0.47
C TYR A 128 4.59 -7.74 0.84
N GLY A 129 3.28 -7.42 0.79
CA GLY A 129 2.21 -8.39 1.04
C GLY A 129 2.11 -9.54 0.02
N LEU A 130 2.64 -9.34 -1.19
CA LEU A 130 2.76 -10.39 -2.20
C LEU A 130 3.98 -11.29 -1.99
N VAL A 131 5.09 -10.75 -1.47
CA VAL A 131 6.33 -11.52 -1.23
C VAL A 131 6.22 -12.37 0.04
N LEU A 132 5.42 -11.95 1.03
CA LEU A 132 5.20 -12.71 2.25
C LEU A 132 4.80 -14.17 1.97
N PRO A 133 5.45 -15.17 2.60
CA PRO A 133 5.21 -16.57 2.32
C PRO A 133 3.75 -16.94 2.59
N ALA A 134 3.23 -17.90 1.82
CA ALA A 134 1.93 -18.48 2.09
C ALA A 134 2.08 -19.53 3.19
N ASP A 135 1.26 -19.47 4.23
CA ASP A 135 1.08 -20.60 5.14
C ASP A 135 0.30 -21.69 4.40
N SER A 136 0.71 -22.94 4.55
CA SER A 136 0.19 -24.10 3.80
C SER A 136 -1.23 -24.50 4.19
N GLN A 137 -1.86 -23.73 5.07
CA GLN A 137 -3.24 -23.99 5.47
C GLN A 137 -4.18 -23.90 4.26
N PRO A 138 -5.15 -24.82 4.17
CA PRO A 138 -6.14 -24.82 3.09
C PRO A 138 -6.87 -23.47 3.07
N ASN A 139 -7.31 -23.01 1.92
CA ASN A 139 -8.13 -21.80 1.77
C ASN A 139 -9.62 -22.13 2.02
N LEU A 140 -10.49 -21.12 1.85
CA LEU A 140 -11.95 -21.26 1.93
C LEU A 140 -12.55 -22.39 1.06
N SER A 141 -11.87 -22.79 -0.01
CA SER A 141 -12.29 -23.88 -0.89
C SER A 141 -11.61 -25.22 -0.56
N GLY A 142 -10.90 -25.32 0.57
CA GLY A 142 -10.23 -26.53 1.03
C GLY A 142 -8.90 -26.84 0.32
N TYR A 143 -8.45 -25.97 -0.60
CA TYR A 143 -7.21 -26.16 -1.35
C TYR A 143 -6.04 -25.46 -0.66
N PRO A 144 -4.84 -26.05 -0.61
CA PRO A 144 -3.66 -25.37 -0.06
C PRO A 144 -3.45 -24.02 -0.76
N ASN A 145 -3.16 -22.99 0.04
CA ASN A 145 -2.85 -21.67 -0.50
C ASN A 145 -1.59 -21.78 -1.37
N LYS A 146 -1.77 -21.82 -2.70
CA LYS A 146 -0.63 -21.89 -3.62
C LYS A 146 0.23 -20.64 -3.46
N PRO A 147 1.57 -20.77 -3.43
CA PRO A 147 2.44 -19.60 -3.53
C PRO A 147 2.08 -18.81 -4.79
N ALA A 148 2.27 -17.48 -4.80
CA ALA A 148 2.12 -16.73 -6.05
C ALA A 148 3.04 -17.35 -7.09
N ASP A 149 2.49 -17.48 -8.29
CA ASP A 149 3.25 -17.89 -9.44
C ASP A 149 4.43 -16.92 -9.63
N MET A 150 5.58 -17.45 -10.05
CA MET A 150 6.80 -16.66 -10.22
C MET A 150 6.56 -15.48 -11.17
N LEU A 151 5.70 -15.66 -12.17
CA LEU A 151 5.25 -14.62 -13.09
C LEU A 151 4.52 -13.46 -12.41
N VAL A 152 3.69 -13.73 -11.39
CA VAL A 152 2.97 -12.69 -10.64
C VAL A 152 3.93 -11.86 -9.80
N LEU A 153 4.93 -12.51 -9.19
CA LEU A 153 5.99 -11.82 -8.45
C LEU A 153 6.88 -10.97 -9.38
N LEU A 154 7.23 -11.50 -10.55
CA LEU A 154 7.98 -10.76 -11.58
C LEU A 154 7.18 -9.58 -12.13
N ALA A 155 5.88 -9.75 -12.37
CA ALA A 155 5.01 -8.66 -12.83
C ALA A 155 4.84 -7.57 -11.77
N ALA A 156 4.65 -7.96 -10.50
CA ALA A 156 4.56 -7.02 -9.39
C ALA A 156 5.89 -6.27 -9.17
N GLY A 157 7.02 -6.97 -9.23
CA GLY A 157 8.35 -6.38 -9.16
C GLY A 157 8.62 -5.43 -10.34
N GLY A 158 8.25 -5.84 -11.56
CA GLY A 158 8.36 -5.03 -12.77
C GLY A 158 7.51 -3.77 -12.71
N ALA A 159 6.29 -3.84 -12.20
CA ALA A 159 5.43 -2.67 -12.00
C ALA A 159 6.04 -1.68 -10.98
N LEU A 160 6.60 -2.19 -9.87
CA LEU A 160 7.33 -1.37 -8.90
C LEU A 160 8.55 -0.70 -9.52
N TRP A 161 9.32 -1.44 -10.31
CA TRP A 161 10.54 -0.95 -10.96
C TRP A 161 10.24 0.10 -12.03
N ALA A 162 9.23 -0.14 -12.87
CA ALA A 162 8.76 0.83 -13.85
C ALA A 162 8.28 2.13 -13.17
N TYR A 163 7.54 1.99 -12.06
CA TYR A 163 7.10 3.16 -11.29
C TYR A 163 8.29 3.94 -10.69
N ALA A 164 9.25 3.26 -10.07
CA ALA A 164 10.46 3.89 -9.55
C ALA A 164 11.29 4.56 -10.67
N PHE A 165 11.37 3.96 -11.85
CA PHE A 165 12.05 4.53 -13.00
C PHE A 165 11.38 5.81 -13.50
N ILE A 166 10.05 5.82 -13.63
CA ILE A 166 9.27 7.01 -14.00
C ILE A 166 9.44 8.12 -12.95
N LEU A 167 9.41 7.75 -11.66
CA LEU A 167 9.66 8.68 -10.56
C LEU A 167 11.04 9.33 -10.71
N LEU A 168 12.09 8.55 -10.88
CA LEU A 168 13.46 9.06 -11.05
C LEU A 168 13.61 9.95 -12.28
N TRP A 169 12.89 9.65 -13.36
CA TRP A 169 12.88 10.49 -14.56
C TRP A 169 12.19 11.85 -14.31
N LEU A 170 11.07 11.86 -13.58
CA LEU A 170 10.35 13.10 -13.21
C LEU A 170 11.13 13.98 -12.20
N LEU A 171 12.08 13.40 -11.48
CA LEU A 171 12.92 14.10 -10.50
C LEU A 171 14.17 14.75 -11.13
N ARG A 172 14.40 14.56 -12.43
CA ARG A 172 15.57 15.05 -13.18
C ARG A 172 15.26 16.33 -13.93
#